data_AF-A0A933X4X2-F1
#
_entry.id   AF-A0A933X4X2-F1
#
_cell.length_a   1.000
_cell.length_b   1.000
_cell.length_c   1.000
_cell.angle_alpha   90.00
_cell.angle_beta   90.00
_cell.angle_gamma   90.00
#
_symmetry.space_group_name_H-M   'P 1'
#
loop_
_entity.id
_entity.type
_entity.pdbx_description
1 polymer ?
#
loop_
_entity_poly.entity_id
_entity_poly.type
_entity_poly.pdbx_seq_one_letter_code
_entity_poly.pdbx_strand_id
1 'polypeptide(L)'
;MAELTLEYPDDLLVTSGKPRVEVEREMKFQLAVRLFEIGQLSLGKAAELAGWNRIHFADELGRMQVPVVNLDAEEIQAELRAFRGTHHRG
;
A
#
# COMPACT_ATOMS: atom_id res chain seq x y z
N MET A 1 17.05 -3.51 -12.64
CA MET A 1 16.09 -2.54 -12.08
C MET A 1 16.03 -1.35 -13.03
N ALA A 2 14.88 -0.69 -13.16
CA ALA A 2 14.73 0.52 -13.97
C ALA A 2 14.79 1.77 -13.07
N GLU A 3 15.16 2.90 -13.65
CA GLU A 3 15.24 4.20 -12.97
C GLU A 3 14.08 5.10 -13.42
N LEU A 4 13.51 5.86 -12.47
CA LEU A 4 12.49 6.88 -12.73
C LEU A 4 13.06 8.24 -12.31
N THR A 5 13.17 9.15 -13.27
CA THR A 5 13.56 10.55 -13.03
C THR A 5 12.31 11.42 -13.05
N LEU A 6 12.14 12.24 -12.02
CA LEU A 6 11.03 13.18 -11.86
C LEU A 6 11.59 14.58 -11.72
N GLU A 7 11.17 15.48 -12.61
CA GLU A 7 11.37 16.91 -12.44
C GLU A 7 10.29 17.45 -11.49
N TYR A 8 10.69 18.28 -10.54
CA TYR A 8 9.81 18.90 -9.56
C TYR A 8 10.28 20.31 -9.23
N PRO A 9 9.41 21.19 -8.69
CA PRO A 9 9.80 22.55 -8.31
C PRO A 9 10.99 22.57 -7.35
N ASP A 10 11.95 23.47 -7.57
CA ASP A 10 13.21 23.55 -6.80
C ASP A 10 12.99 23.70 -5.28
N ASP A 11 11.85 24.28 -4.90
CA ASP A 11 11.45 24.53 -3.53
C ASP A 11 10.71 23.35 -2.87
N LEU A 12 10.40 22.27 -3.59
CA LEU A 12 9.62 21.17 -3.05
C LEU A 12 10.30 20.50 -1.85
N LEU A 13 11.62 20.23 -1.98
CA LEU A 13 12.40 19.66 -0.89
C LEU A 13 12.52 20.64 0.30
N VAL A 14 12.69 21.93 0.00
CA VAL A 14 12.77 22.98 1.03
C VAL A 14 11.44 23.08 1.80
N THR A 15 10.33 23.09 1.08
CA THR A 15 8.97 23.17 1.62
C THR A 15 8.63 21.95 2.47
N SER A 16 9.18 20.78 2.13
CA SER A 16 8.96 19.57 2.93
C SER A 16 9.60 19.62 4.33
N GLY A 17 10.63 20.45 4.52
CA GLY A 17 11.43 20.47 5.76
C GLY A 17 12.19 19.18 6.05
N LYS A 18 12.22 18.22 5.11
CA LYS A 18 12.75 16.87 5.27
C LYS A 18 14.02 16.66 4.43
N PRO A 19 14.91 15.74 4.84
CA PRO A 19 16.01 15.31 4.00
C PRO A 19 15.51 14.71 2.68
N ARG A 20 16.25 14.94 1.58
CA ARG A 20 15.95 14.41 0.24
C ARG A 20 15.59 12.92 0.24
N VAL A 21 16.38 12.11 0.96
CA VAL A 21 16.17 10.65 1.05
C VAL A 21 14.83 10.27 1.68
N GLU A 22 14.31 11.07 2.61
CA GLU A 22 13.01 10.82 3.23
C GLU A 22 11.89 11.17 2.26
N VAL A 23 12.00 12.29 1.55
CA VAL A 23 11.03 12.68 0.52
C VAL A 23 10.97 11.65 -0.60
N GLU A 24 12.12 11.16 -1.07
CA GLU A 24 12.17 10.12 -2.10
C GLU A 24 11.50 8.81 -1.64
N ARG A 25 11.74 8.40 -0.38
CA ARG A 25 11.08 7.21 0.19
C ARG A 25 9.58 7.39 0.26
N GLU A 26 9.12 8.55 0.73
CA GLU A 26 7.70 8.88 0.82
C GLU A 26 7.06 8.87 -0.57
N MET A 27 7.66 9.56 -1.55
CA MET A 27 7.15 9.59 -2.92
C MET A 27 7.06 8.20 -3.55
N LYS A 28 8.09 7.37 -3.35
CA LYS A 28 8.13 6.00 -3.88
C LYS A 28 7.01 5.14 -3.27
N PHE A 29 6.76 5.32 -1.98
CA PHE A 29 5.68 4.65 -1.28
C PHE A 29 4.31 5.14 -1.77
N GLN A 30 4.07 6.45 -1.83
CA GLN A 30 2.83 7.03 -2.34
C GLN A 30 2.52 6.60 -3.78
N LEU A 31 3.53 6.53 -4.64
CA LEU A 31 3.38 6.00 -5.99
C LEU A 31 2.96 4.52 -5.98
N ALA A 32 3.61 3.70 -5.15
CA ALA A 32 3.25 2.29 -5.00
C ALA A 32 1.82 2.08 -4.49
N VAL A 33 1.40 2.86 -3.49
CA VAL A 33 0.03 2.87 -2.98
C VAL A 33 -0.94 3.21 -4.09
N ARG A 34 -0.71 4.33 -4.80
CA ARG A 34 -1.62 4.79 -5.84
C ARG A 34 -1.78 3.77 -6.98
N LEU A 35 -0.68 3.15 -7.41
CA LEU A 35 -0.69 2.15 -8.47
C LEU A 35 -1.36 0.84 -8.03
N PHE A 36 -1.29 0.50 -6.74
CA PHE A 36 -2.03 -0.62 -6.16
C PHE A 36 -3.54 -0.32 -6.12
N GLU A 37 -3.95 0.85 -5.63
CA GLU A 37 -5.36 1.25 -5.52
C GLU A 37 -6.09 1.23 -6.87
N ILE A 38 -5.44 1.64 -7.95
CA ILE A 38 -6.04 1.63 -9.29
C ILE A 38 -5.93 0.26 -9.99
N GLY A 39 -5.45 -0.78 -9.29
CA GLY A 39 -5.30 -2.13 -9.81
C GLY A 39 -4.19 -2.31 -10.83
N GLN A 40 -3.30 -1.32 -11.01
CA GLN A 40 -2.20 -1.42 -11.98
C GLN A 40 -1.05 -2.28 -11.46
N LEU A 41 -0.79 -2.25 -10.16
CA LEU A 41 0.17 -3.13 -9.49
C LEU A 41 -0.54 -4.07 -8.52
N SER A 42 -0.08 -5.33 -8.50
CA SER A 42 -0.43 -6.24 -7.42
C SER A 42 0.23 -5.80 -6.10
N LEU A 43 -0.30 -6.27 -4.96
CA LEU A 43 0.27 -6.00 -3.64
C LEU A 43 1.78 -6.30 -3.58
N GLY A 44 2.20 -7.43 -4.17
CA GLY A 44 3.62 -7.81 -4.21
C GLY A 44 4.47 -6.87 -5.06
N LYS A 45 3.95 -6.41 -6.21
CA LYS A 45 4.69 -5.52 -7.10
C LYS A 45 4.76 -4.09 -6.56
N ALA A 46 3.70 -3.64 -5.90
CA ALA A 46 3.68 -2.38 -5.17
C ALA A 46 4.66 -2.40 -3.98
N ALA A 47 4.72 -3.49 -3.22
CA ALA A 47 5.72 -3.65 -2.16
C ALA A 47 7.16 -3.61 -2.69
N GLU A 48 7.44 -4.30 -3.82
CA GLU A 48 8.74 -4.24 -4.50
C GLU A 48 9.08 -2.80 -4.93
N LEU A 49 8.11 -2.06 -5.49
CA LEU A 49 8.30 -0.65 -5.84
C LEU A 49 8.59 0.19 -4.59
N ALA A 50 7.86 0.02 -3.50
CA ALA A 50 8.12 0.71 -2.23
C ALA A 50 9.46 0.31 -1.58
N GLY A 51 10.10 -0.77 -2.04
CA GLY A 51 11.32 -1.32 -1.46
C GLY A 51 11.08 -2.06 -0.15
N TRP A 52 9.86 -2.55 0.07
CA TRP A 52 9.42 -3.23 1.28
C TRP A 52 9.08 -4.68 0.99
N ASN A 53 9.08 -5.51 2.04
CA ASN A 53 8.49 -6.84 1.93
C ASN A 53 6.95 -6.73 1.88
N ARG A 54 6.31 -7.77 1.34
CA ARG A 54 4.86 -7.80 1.13
C ARG A 54 4.03 -7.59 2.41
N ILE A 55 4.48 -8.13 3.55
CA ILE A 55 3.76 -8.02 4.83
C ILE A 55 3.84 -6.58 5.33
N HIS A 56 5.03 -6.00 5.37
CA HIS A 56 5.23 -4.62 5.81
C HIS A 56 4.44 -3.61 4.97
N PHE A 57 4.36 -3.83 3.65
CA PHE A 57 3.54 -2.99 2.78
C PHE A 57 2.04 -3.14 3.06
N ALA A 58 1.56 -4.37 3.30
CA ALA A 58 0.16 -4.60 3.68
C ALA A 58 -0.19 -3.96 5.03
N ASP A 59 0.70 -4.06 6.02
CA ASP A 59 0.52 -3.46 7.34
C ASP A 59 0.41 -1.92 7.25
N GLU A 60 1.28 -1.29 6.45
CA GLU A 60 1.26 0.16 6.31
C GLU A 60 0.02 0.66 5.54
N LEU A 61 -0.42 -0.06 4.50
CA LEU A 61 -1.70 0.24 3.84
C LEU A 61 -2.86 0.18 4.84
N GLY A 62 -2.86 -0.82 5.74
CA GLY A 62 -3.85 -0.93 6.83
C GLY A 62 -3.82 0.27 7.79
N ARG A 63 -2.63 0.76 8.16
CA ARG A 63 -2.47 1.96 8.99
C ARG A 63 -2.97 3.24 8.31
N MET A 64 -2.82 3.33 7.00
CA MET A 64 -3.32 4.44 6.18
C MET A 64 -4.81 4.32 5.82
N GLN A 65 -5.49 3.26 6.27
CA GLN A 65 -6.88 2.97 5.90
C GLN A 65 -7.10 2.79 4.39
N VAL A 66 -6.05 2.41 3.65
CA VAL A 66 -6.18 2.04 2.23
C VAL A 66 -6.74 0.62 2.17
N PRO A 67 -7.89 0.37 1.51
CA PRO A 67 -8.46 -0.97 1.42
C PRO A 67 -7.50 -1.91 0.69
N VAL A 68 -6.86 -2.82 1.43
CA VAL A 68 -5.97 -3.85 0.87
C VAL A 68 -6.77 -5.00 0.26
N VAL A 69 -8.00 -5.18 0.73
CA VAL A 69 -8.92 -6.20 0.26
C VAL A 69 -10.20 -5.50 -0.17
N ASN A 70 -10.49 -5.57 -1.47
CA ASN A 70 -11.77 -5.13 -2.00
C ASN A 70 -12.72 -6.34 -1.98
N LEU A 71 -13.01 -6.86 -0.79
CA LEU A 71 -14.07 -7.84 -0.64
C LEU A 71 -15.38 -7.12 -0.90
N ASP A 72 -16.14 -7.61 -1.87
CA ASP A 72 -17.52 -7.13 -2.01
C ASP A 72 -18.33 -7.54 -0.77
N ALA A 73 -19.53 -6.96 -0.63
CA ALA A 73 -20.37 -7.23 0.52
C ALA A 73 -20.71 -8.73 0.66
N GLU A 74 -20.70 -9.51 -0.42
CA GLU A 74 -21.01 -10.93 -0.40
C GLU A 74 -19.83 -11.75 0.13
N GLU A 75 -18.60 -11.39 -0.25
CA GLU A 75 -17.37 -12.04 0.20
C GLU A 75 -17.07 -11.73 1.67
N ILE A 76 -17.33 -10.50 2.14
CA ILE A 76 -17.30 -10.15 3.57
C ILE A 76 -18.30 -11.01 4.36
N GLN A 77 -19.53 -11.17 3.84
CA GLN A 77 -20.55 -11.98 4.50
C GLN A 77 -20.17 -13.47 4.52
N ALA A 78 -19.54 -13.97 3.46
CA ALA A 78 -19.05 -15.34 3.40
C ALA A 78 -17.94 -15.60 4.44
N GLU A 79 -16.97 -14.70 4.57
CA GLU A 79 -15.92 -14.81 5.60
C GLU A 79 -16.48 -14.70 7.03
N LEU A 80 -17.39 -13.76 7.29
CA LEU A 80 -18.04 -13.63 8.61
C LEU A 80 -18.86 -14.87 8.98
N ARG A 81 -19.51 -15.50 8.00
CA ARG A 81 -20.22 -16.78 8.19
C ARG A 81 -19.25 -17.92 8.49
N ALA A 82 -18.14 -18.00 7.75
CA ALA A 82 -17.10 -19.00 7.99
C ALA A 82 -16.49 -18.86 9.40
N PHE A 83 -16.24 -17.63 9.85
CA PHE A 83 -15.72 -17.34 11.19
C PHE A 83 -16.73 -17.65 12.31
N ARG A 84 -18.03 -17.48 12.06
CA ARG A 84 -19.10 -17.86 13.00
C ARG A 84 -19.36 -19.37 13.05
N GLY A 85 -19.04 -20.10 11.98
CA GLY A 85 -19.22 -21.55 11.89
C GLY A 85 -18.16 -22.38 12.61
N THR A 86 -17.00 -21.80 12.94
CA THR A 86 -15.87 -22.52 13.57
C THR A 86 -15.92 -22.53 15.11
N HIS A 87 -16.85 -21.81 15.75
CA HIS A 87 -17.04 -21.84 17.21
C HIS A 87 -18.10 -22.84 17.71
N HIS A 88 -18.52 -23.81 16.88
CA HIS A 88 -19.43 -24.88 17.30
C HIS A 88 -18.93 -26.29 16.96
N ARG A 89 -17.65 -26.57 17.25
CA ARG A 89 -17.19 -27.95 17.44
C ARG A 89 -16.15 -28.01 18.58
N GLY A 90 -16.60 -28.58 19.69
CA GLY A 90 -15.81 -29.42 20.61
C GLY A 90 -14.75 -28.71 21.43
#